data_AF-A0A3Q2XFI6-F1
#
_entry.id   AF-A0A3Q2XFI6-F1
#
_cell.length_a   1.000
_cell.length_b   1.000
_cell.length_c   1.000
_cell.angle_alpha   90.00
_cell.angle_beta   90.00
_cell.angle_gamma   90.00
#
_symmetry.space_group_name_H-M   'P 1'
#
loop_
_entity.id
_entity.type
_entity.pdbx_description
1 polymer ?
#
loop_
_entity_poly.entity_id
_entity_poly.type
_entity_poly.pdbx_seq_one_letter_code
_entity_poly.pdbx_strand_id
1 'polypeptide(L)'
;MARSSALPRCVLGLLALSIALSSACYIQNCPRGGKRALAETALRQCMSCGPGEKGRCYGPNICCVEGFGCLLGSSETTQCVEENYLLTPCQAGGRPCGLEGGRCAASGLCCNSESCSVDSSCLGEVDTKNPAETSAGSSPAELLLRLLHVATRGQTEY
;
A
#
# COMPACT_ATOMS: atom_id res chain seq x y z
N MET A 1 25.68 56.80 -42.52
CA MET A 1 26.09 55.84 -41.47
C MET A 1 25.09 55.91 -40.32
N ALA A 2 24.06 55.07 -40.27
CA ALA A 2 23.09 55.07 -39.15
C ALA A 2 22.32 53.74 -38.99
N ARG A 3 22.96 52.60 -39.33
CA ARG A 3 22.29 51.27 -39.31
C ARG A 3 22.85 50.29 -38.27
N SER A 4 23.82 50.73 -37.45
CA SER A 4 24.55 49.83 -36.54
C SER A 4 24.01 49.83 -35.10
N SER A 5 23.20 50.80 -34.70
CA SER A 5 22.73 50.97 -33.30
C SER A 5 21.38 50.33 -32.98
N ALA A 6 20.63 49.90 -34.02
CA ALA A 6 19.33 49.25 -33.88
C ALA A 6 19.45 47.72 -33.69
N LEU A 7 20.40 47.09 -34.39
CA LEU A 7 20.69 45.65 -34.28
C LEU A 7 20.97 45.19 -32.82
N PRO A 8 21.87 45.83 -32.05
CA PRO A 8 22.15 45.39 -30.67
C PRO A 8 20.95 45.60 -29.73
N ARG A 9 20.13 46.63 -29.97
CA ARG A 9 18.91 46.88 -29.18
C ARG A 9 17.82 45.85 -29.45
N CYS A 10 17.62 45.47 -30.71
CA CYS A 10 16.69 44.40 -31.07
C CYS A 10 17.15 43.05 -30.50
N VAL A 11 18.45 42.75 -30.57
CA VAL A 11 19.01 41.51 -30.01
C VAL A 11 18.81 41.45 -28.49
N LEU A 12 19.08 42.54 -27.77
CA LEU A 12 18.89 42.59 -26.31
C LEU A 12 17.41 42.44 -25.92
N GLY A 13 16.49 43.05 -26.69
CA GLY A 13 15.05 42.90 -26.48
C GLY A 13 14.55 41.46 -26.70
N LEU A 14 15.05 40.79 -27.74
CA LEU A 14 14.72 39.39 -28.03
C LEU A 14 15.25 38.44 -26.94
N LEU A 15 16.45 38.69 -26.41
CA LEU A 15 17.04 37.97 -25.27
C LEU A 15 16.22 38.14 -23.99
N ALA A 16 15.77 39.36 -23.68
CA ALA A 16 14.95 39.60 -22.51
C ALA A 16 13.58 38.91 -22.61
N LEU A 17 12.97 38.93 -23.80
CA LEU A 17 11.68 38.28 -24.05
C LEU A 17 11.76 36.76 -23.92
N SER A 18 12.83 36.13 -24.43
CA SER A 18 13.01 34.67 -24.35
C SER A 18 13.25 34.19 -22.92
N ILE A 19 14.00 34.95 -22.11
CA ILE A 19 14.23 34.65 -20.69
C ILE A 19 12.90 34.75 -19.91
N ALA A 20 12.08 35.78 -20.16
CA ALA A 20 10.78 35.93 -19.52
C ALA A 20 9.83 34.76 -19.87
N LEU A 21 9.76 34.37 -21.14
CA LEU A 21 8.93 33.24 -21.58
C LEU A 21 9.39 31.90 -20.98
N SER A 22 10.70 31.71 -20.83
CA SER A 22 11.28 30.51 -20.23
C SER A 22 10.92 30.39 -18.74
N SER A 23 10.81 31.51 -18.03
CA SER A 23 10.43 31.54 -16.62
C SER A 23 8.93 31.23 -16.39
N ALA A 24 8.06 31.59 -17.33
CA ALA A 24 6.62 31.33 -17.24
C ALA A 24 6.24 29.85 -17.46
N CYS A 25 7.09 29.09 -18.16
CA CYS A 25 6.93 27.64 -18.35
C CYS A 25 7.70 26.80 -17.32
N TYR A 26 8.44 27.44 -16.40
CA TYR A 26 9.22 26.74 -15.38
C TYR A 26 8.36 26.48 -14.14
N ILE A 27 7.73 25.31 -14.08
CA ILE A 27 6.94 24.86 -12.93
C ILE A 27 7.89 24.63 -11.75
N GLN A 28 8.00 25.62 -10.85
CA GLN A 28 8.76 25.53 -9.59
C GLN A 28 8.02 24.75 -8.50
N ASN A 29 6.69 24.60 -8.61
CA ASN A 29 5.83 23.95 -7.64
C ASN A 29 5.42 22.54 -8.11
N CYS A 30 6.39 21.71 -8.49
CA CYS A 30 6.09 20.29 -8.66
C CYS A 30 5.86 19.69 -7.26
N PRO A 31 4.70 19.08 -6.97
CA PRO A 31 4.52 18.34 -5.75
C PRO A 31 5.62 17.29 -5.63
N ARG A 32 6.01 16.96 -4.39
CA ARG A 32 7.08 16.01 -4.10
C ARG A 32 6.73 14.64 -4.70
N GLY A 33 7.22 14.34 -5.90
CA GLY A 33 6.80 13.16 -6.66
C GLY A 33 7.36 13.14 -8.09
N GLY A 34 8.57 12.60 -8.26
CA GLY A 34 9.11 12.20 -9.56
C GLY A 34 9.00 10.69 -9.77
N LYS A 35 9.27 10.17 -10.97
CA LYS A 35 9.28 8.72 -11.30
C LYS A 35 10.17 7.86 -10.38
N ARG A 36 11.03 8.49 -9.57
CA ARG A 36 12.00 7.86 -8.65
C ARG A 36 11.88 8.35 -7.20
N ALA A 37 10.87 9.16 -6.88
CA ALA A 37 10.74 9.74 -5.54
C ALA A 37 10.16 8.76 -4.50
N LEU A 38 9.79 7.55 -4.91
CA LEU A 38 9.45 6.47 -3.99
C LEU A 38 10.76 5.91 -3.41
N ALA A 39 11.34 6.64 -2.45
CA ALA A 39 12.13 5.97 -1.43
C ALA A 39 11.25 4.89 -0.81
N GLU A 40 11.83 3.72 -0.56
CA GLU A 40 11.29 2.52 0.08
C GLU A 40 10.76 2.81 1.48
N THR A 41 9.76 3.68 1.52
CA THR A 41 9.04 4.10 2.71
C THR A 41 7.96 3.04 2.83
N ALA A 42 7.88 2.38 3.98
CA ALA A 42 6.84 1.39 4.26
C ALA A 42 5.49 1.95 3.79
N LEU A 43 4.93 1.35 2.73
CA LEU A 43 3.66 1.78 2.16
C LEU A 43 2.59 1.61 3.22
N ARG A 44 1.73 2.62 3.39
CA ARG A 44 0.61 2.51 4.32
C ARG A 44 -0.33 1.40 3.88
N GLN A 45 -1.02 0.78 4.82
CA GLN A 45 -2.14 -0.09 4.48
C GLN A 45 -3.24 0.75 3.81
N CYS A 46 -3.89 0.20 2.79
CA CYS A 46 -5.08 0.84 2.24
C CYS A 46 -6.20 0.91 3.30
N MET A 47 -7.12 1.86 3.11
CA MET A 47 -8.21 2.13 4.04
C MET A 47 -9.05 0.88 4.33
N SER A 48 -9.66 0.91 5.52
CA SER A 48 -10.67 -0.07 5.90
C SER A 48 -11.94 0.14 5.06
N CYS A 49 -12.74 -0.91 4.93
CA CYS A 49 -14.03 -0.90 4.25
C CYS A 49 -14.92 -2.05 4.74
N GLY A 50 -16.16 -2.11 4.28
CA GLY A 50 -17.08 -3.19 4.61
C GLY A 50 -17.68 -3.10 6.02
N PRO A 51 -18.45 -4.11 6.43
CA PRO A 51 -19.26 -4.03 7.63
C PRO A 51 -18.36 -4.16 8.85
N GLY A 52 -18.36 -3.11 9.68
CA GLY A 52 -17.52 -3.05 10.87
C GLY A 52 -16.03 -2.80 10.59
N GLU A 53 -15.69 -2.19 9.44
CA GLU A 53 -14.31 -1.77 9.09
C GLU A 53 -13.28 -2.92 9.05
N LYS A 54 -13.78 -4.16 8.90
CA LYS A 54 -12.97 -5.38 8.90
C LYS A 54 -12.33 -5.68 7.54
N GLY A 55 -12.82 -5.06 6.48
CA GLY A 55 -12.30 -5.21 5.13
C GLY A 55 -11.17 -4.25 4.82
N ARG A 56 -10.52 -4.47 3.67
CA ARG A 56 -9.52 -3.58 3.10
C ARG A 56 -9.81 -3.31 1.63
N CYS A 57 -9.49 -2.10 1.19
CA CYS A 57 -9.61 -1.70 -0.21
C CYS A 57 -8.48 -2.33 -1.04
N TYR A 58 -8.86 -3.04 -2.11
CA TYR A 58 -7.92 -3.56 -3.12
C TYR A 58 -7.99 -2.75 -4.43
N GLY A 59 -9.06 -1.99 -4.63
CA GLY A 59 -9.29 -1.06 -5.73
C GLY A 59 -10.44 -0.11 -5.40
N PRO A 60 -10.73 0.91 -6.24
CA PRO A 60 -11.76 1.90 -5.95
C PRO A 60 -13.17 1.31 -5.83
N ASN A 61 -13.40 0.15 -6.44
CA ASN A 61 -14.66 -0.58 -6.40
C ASN A 61 -14.51 -1.99 -5.83
N ILE A 62 -13.47 -2.25 -5.02
CA ILE A 62 -13.17 -3.60 -4.50
C ILE A 62 -12.83 -3.52 -3.01
N CYS A 63 -13.67 -4.14 -2.18
CA CYS A 63 -13.45 -4.31 -0.75
C CYS A 63 -13.39 -5.79 -0.42
N CYS A 64 -12.33 -6.25 0.25
CA CYS A 64 -12.18 -7.65 0.63
C CYS A 64 -12.07 -7.80 2.14
N VAL A 65 -12.80 -8.77 2.67
CA VAL A 65 -12.85 -9.12 4.09
C VAL A 65 -12.35 -10.56 4.22
N GLU A 66 -11.33 -10.75 5.05
CA GLU A 66 -10.79 -12.09 5.32
C GLU A 66 -11.88 -13.01 5.88
N GLY A 67 -12.04 -14.19 5.27
CA GLY A 67 -13.06 -15.16 5.64
C GLY A 67 -14.48 -14.92 5.09
N PHE A 68 -14.78 -13.73 4.56
CA PHE A 68 -16.09 -13.43 3.93
C PHE A 68 -15.98 -13.31 2.40
N GLY A 69 -14.82 -12.93 1.87
CA GLY A 69 -14.59 -12.79 0.43
C GLY A 69 -14.47 -11.33 -0.01
N CYS A 70 -14.76 -11.06 -1.28
CA CYS A 70 -14.64 -9.74 -1.88
C CYS A 70 -15.97 -9.23 -2.41
N LEU A 71 -16.25 -7.96 -2.13
CA LEU A 71 -17.39 -7.22 -2.63
C LEU A 71 -16.92 -6.26 -3.71
N LEU A 72 -17.60 -6.29 -4.86
CA LEU A 72 -17.29 -5.45 -6.01
C LEU A 72 -18.47 -4.52 -6.30
N GLY A 73 -18.19 -3.21 -6.39
CA GLY A 73 -19.18 -2.20 -6.77
C GLY A 73 -20.40 -2.08 -5.85
N SER A 74 -20.25 -2.44 -4.57
CA SER A 74 -21.33 -2.33 -3.57
C SER A 74 -21.25 -1.00 -2.80
N SER A 75 -22.24 -0.71 -1.96
CA SER A 75 -22.19 0.44 -1.04
C SER A 75 -20.98 0.38 -0.08
N GLU A 76 -20.44 -0.82 0.14
CA GLU A 76 -19.29 -1.05 1.00
C GLU A 76 -17.96 -0.64 0.36
N THR A 77 -17.93 -0.42 -0.96
CA THR A 77 -16.73 0.03 -1.68
C THR A 77 -16.67 1.55 -1.84
N THR A 78 -17.70 2.30 -1.39
CA THR A 78 -17.73 3.77 -1.52
C THR A 78 -16.53 4.43 -0.86
N GLN A 79 -16.09 3.94 0.30
CA GLN A 79 -14.91 4.43 1.00
C GLN A 79 -13.61 4.18 0.21
N CYS A 80 -13.56 3.13 -0.62
CA CYS A 80 -12.36 2.82 -1.40
C CYS A 80 -12.12 3.81 -2.55
N VAL A 81 -13.14 4.55 -3.00
CA VAL A 81 -12.95 5.62 -3.99
C VAL A 81 -12.10 6.75 -3.40
N GLU A 82 -12.16 6.96 -2.09
CA GLU A 82 -11.44 8.03 -1.42
C GLU A 82 -9.92 7.81 -1.40
N GLU A 83 -9.46 6.57 -1.58
CA GLU A 83 -8.03 6.27 -1.81
C GLU A 83 -7.45 7.02 -3.03
N ASN A 84 -8.26 7.28 -4.06
CA ASN A 84 -7.81 8.00 -5.26
C ASN A 84 -7.44 9.46 -5.00
N TYR A 85 -7.96 10.05 -3.92
CA TYR A 85 -7.68 11.44 -3.55
C TYR A 85 -6.50 11.58 -2.59
N LEU A 86 -5.99 10.46 -2.05
CA LEU A 86 -4.86 10.46 -1.14
C LEU A 86 -3.54 10.51 -1.91
N LEU A 87 -2.72 11.53 -1.64
CA LEU A 87 -1.41 11.72 -2.28
C LEU A 87 -0.34 10.72 -1.80
N THR A 88 -0.64 9.95 -0.74
CA THR A 88 0.25 8.92 -0.21
C THR A 88 -0.14 7.57 -0.80
N PRO A 89 0.77 6.81 -1.43
CA PRO A 89 0.42 5.49 -1.96
C PRO A 89 0.14 4.50 -0.83
N CYS A 90 -0.84 3.63 -1.03
CA CYS A 90 -1.15 2.53 -0.14
C CYS A 90 -0.85 1.19 -0.79
N GLN A 91 -0.76 0.14 0.03
CA GLN A 91 -0.71 -1.23 -0.43
C GLN A 91 -1.78 -2.07 0.27
N ALA A 92 -2.56 -2.79 -0.53
CA ALA A 92 -3.46 -3.80 -0.02
C ALA A 92 -2.68 -4.94 0.65
N GLY A 93 -3.31 -5.61 1.62
CA GLY A 93 -2.68 -6.69 2.37
C GLY A 93 -2.49 -7.97 1.54
N GLY A 94 -1.95 -9.00 2.18
CA GLY A 94 -1.80 -10.32 1.58
C GLY A 94 -0.56 -10.49 0.72
N ARG A 95 -0.20 -11.75 0.47
CA ARG A 95 0.94 -12.12 -0.37
C ARG A 95 0.67 -11.81 -1.85
N PRO A 96 1.71 -11.51 -2.65
CA PRO A 96 1.55 -11.33 -4.09
C PRO A 96 1.04 -12.62 -4.75
N CYS A 97 0.20 -12.46 -5.77
CA CYS A 97 -0.37 -13.54 -6.59
C CYS A 97 -0.60 -13.04 -8.02
N GLY A 98 -0.79 -13.98 -8.95
CA GLY A 98 -0.92 -13.67 -10.37
C GLY A 98 0.30 -12.96 -10.98
N LEU A 99 0.13 -12.43 -12.20
CA LEU A 99 1.18 -11.75 -12.95
C LEU A 99 1.04 -10.21 -12.95
N GLU A 100 -0.16 -9.70 -12.64
CA GLU A 100 -0.51 -8.28 -12.75
C GLU A 100 -0.36 -7.50 -11.43
N GLY A 101 0.57 -7.94 -10.56
CA GLY A 101 0.75 -7.31 -9.25
C GLY A 101 -0.46 -7.51 -8.31
N GLY A 102 -1.22 -8.60 -8.51
CA GLY A 102 -2.33 -8.97 -7.64
C GLY A 102 -1.84 -9.36 -6.24
N ARG A 103 -2.77 -9.34 -5.29
CA ARG A 103 -2.55 -9.79 -3.91
C ARG A 103 -3.69 -10.65 -3.42
N CYS A 104 -3.36 -11.64 -2.59
CA CYS A 104 -4.37 -12.51 -2.00
C CYS A 104 -5.24 -11.70 -1.05
N ALA A 105 -6.51 -11.55 -1.41
CA ALA A 105 -7.44 -10.67 -0.72
C ALA A 105 -8.40 -11.42 0.21
N ALA A 106 -8.66 -12.68 -0.13
CA ALA A 106 -9.36 -13.66 0.70
C ALA A 106 -8.93 -15.06 0.27
N SER A 107 -9.36 -16.09 1.02
CA SER A 107 -9.03 -17.48 0.74
C SER A 107 -9.38 -17.88 -0.69
N GLY A 108 -8.38 -18.19 -1.50
CA GLY A 108 -8.52 -18.58 -2.90
C GLY A 108 -8.83 -17.44 -3.88
N LEU A 109 -8.73 -16.18 -3.45
CA LEU A 109 -9.01 -15.00 -4.29
C LEU A 109 -7.79 -14.10 -4.41
N CYS A 110 -7.33 -13.90 -5.65
CA CYS A 110 -6.29 -12.95 -6.02
C CYS A 110 -6.94 -11.69 -6.60
N CYS A 111 -6.65 -10.52 -6.05
CA CYS A 111 -7.23 -9.26 -6.51
C CYS A 111 -6.15 -8.24 -6.89
N ASN A 112 -6.38 -7.51 -7.97
CA ASN A 112 -5.68 -6.28 -8.30
C ASN A 112 -6.64 -5.09 -8.16
N SER A 113 -6.25 -3.90 -8.64
CA SER A 113 -7.07 -2.68 -8.52
C SER A 113 -8.36 -2.70 -9.35
N GLU A 114 -8.48 -3.63 -10.30
CA GLU A 114 -9.56 -3.64 -11.30
C GLU A 114 -10.47 -4.86 -11.16
N SER A 115 -9.92 -6.02 -10.76
CA SER A 115 -10.66 -7.28 -10.70
C SER A 115 -10.10 -8.26 -9.67
N CYS A 116 -10.89 -9.29 -9.40
CA CYS A 116 -10.49 -10.45 -8.61
C CYS A 116 -10.68 -11.73 -9.43
N SER A 117 -9.77 -12.67 -9.28
CA SER A 117 -9.83 -13.99 -9.89
C SER A 117 -9.58 -15.06 -8.84
N VAL A 118 -10.09 -16.27 -9.10
CA VAL A 118 -9.81 -17.43 -8.26
C VAL A 118 -8.37 -17.86 -8.51
N ASP A 119 -7.58 -17.98 -7.45
CA ASP A 119 -6.18 -18.39 -7.50
C ASP A 119 -5.88 -19.35 -6.35
N SER A 120 -5.47 -20.58 -6.69
CA SER A 120 -5.16 -21.61 -5.70
C SER A 120 -3.94 -21.25 -4.85
N SER A 121 -3.05 -20.38 -5.32
CA SER A 121 -1.93 -19.85 -4.52
C SER A 121 -2.40 -18.98 -3.35
N CYS A 122 -3.66 -18.54 -3.35
CA CYS A 122 -4.30 -17.81 -2.26
C CYS A 122 -5.12 -18.71 -1.32
N LEU A 123 -5.21 -20.01 -1.59
CA LEU A 123 -5.68 -20.97 -0.58
C LEU A 123 -4.57 -21.10 0.49
N GLY A 124 -4.95 -21.07 1.77
CA GLY A 124 -4.02 -20.93 2.91
C GLY A 124 -2.75 -21.77 2.75
N GLU A 125 -1.57 -21.22 3.05
CA GLU A 125 -1.13 -21.08 4.44
C GLU A 125 -1.44 -19.69 5.01
N VAL A 126 -2.15 -19.67 6.15
CA VAL A 126 -2.30 -18.48 6.99
C VAL A 126 -0.90 -18.17 7.51
N ASP A 127 -0.24 -17.15 6.94
CA ASP A 127 1.03 -16.67 7.47
C ASP A 127 0.74 -16.22 8.91
N THR A 128 1.33 -16.94 9.86
CA THR A 128 1.24 -16.67 11.29
C THR A 128 2.01 -15.36 11.55
N LYS A 129 1.44 -14.23 11.14
CA LYS A 129 1.98 -12.92 11.45
C LYS A 129 1.24 -12.38 12.66
N ASN A 130 1.72 -12.78 13.83
CA ASN A 130 1.44 -12.14 15.12
C ASN A 130 1.54 -10.61 14.98
N PRO A 131 0.46 -9.85 15.20
CA PRO A 131 0.58 -8.44 15.54
C PRO A 131 0.77 -8.35 17.05
N ALA A 132 2.01 -8.11 17.48
CA ALA A 132 2.38 -7.53 18.77
C ALA A 132 1.70 -8.14 20.02
N GLU A 133 2.20 -9.30 20.47
CA GLU A 133 2.23 -9.62 21.90
C GLU A 133 3.69 -9.50 22.36
N THR A 134 3.87 -8.54 23.25
CA THR A 134 5.01 -8.23 24.10
C THR A 134 6.04 -9.35 24.27
N SER A 135 7.30 -8.99 24.08
CA SER A 135 8.50 -9.67 24.57
C SER A 135 8.29 -10.63 25.75
N ALA A 136 8.49 -11.93 25.51
CA ALA A 136 8.96 -12.87 26.51
C ALA A 136 9.77 -13.94 25.79
N GLY A 137 11.10 -13.76 25.76
CA GLY A 137 12.00 -14.84 25.35
C GLY A 137 11.71 -16.06 26.22
N SER A 138 11.34 -17.18 25.57
CA SER A 138 11.02 -18.41 26.27
C SER A 138 12.29 -18.90 26.97
N SER A 139 12.40 -18.59 28.26
CA SER A 139 13.55 -19.01 29.06
C SER A 139 13.41 -20.50 29.38
N PRO A 140 14.52 -21.25 29.48
CA PRO A 140 14.49 -22.68 29.79
C PRO A 140 13.79 -23.00 31.13
N ALA A 141 13.64 -22.02 32.03
CA ALA A 141 12.90 -22.15 33.28
C ALA A 141 11.38 -22.32 33.06
N GLU A 142 10.80 -21.73 32.02
CA GLU A 142 9.36 -21.81 31.75
C GLU A 142 8.97 -23.18 31.15
N LEU A 143 9.83 -23.72 30.29
CA LEU A 143 9.74 -25.10 29.79
C LEU A 143 9.86 -26.11 30.94
N LEU A 144 10.78 -25.88 31.88
CA LEU A 144 10.92 -26.70 33.09
C LEU A 144 9.66 -26.68 33.96
N LEU A 145 9.04 -25.51 34.17
CA LEU A 145 7.77 -25.44 34.92
C LEU A 145 6.63 -26.18 34.22
N ARG A 146 6.56 -26.14 32.88
CA ARG A 146 5.53 -26.90 32.14
C ARG A 146 5.75 -28.40 32.23
N LEU A 147 6.99 -28.87 32.17
CA LEU A 147 7.31 -30.29 32.34
C LEU A 147 7.01 -30.78 33.75
N LEU A 148 7.27 -29.97 34.79
CA LEU A 148 6.92 -30.30 36.16
C LEU A 148 5.39 -30.40 36.36
N HIS A 149 4.60 -29.53 35.75
CA HIS A 149 3.13 -29.63 35.79
C HIS A 149 2.56 -30.85 35.05
N VAL A 150 3.25 -31.34 34.01
CA VAL A 150 2.85 -32.56 33.31
C VAL A 150 3.22 -33.80 34.13
N ALA A 151 4.38 -33.80 34.77
CA ALA A 151 4.83 -34.90 35.63
C ALA A 151 3.96 -35.07 36.89
N THR A 152 3.47 -33.97 37.49
CA THR A 152 2.58 -34.05 38.67
C THR A 152 1.18 -34.54 38.33
N ARG A 153 0.74 -34.45 37.07
CA ARG A 153 -0.57 -34.93 36.62
C ARG A 153 -0.63 -36.44 36.35
N GLY A 154 0.51 -37.14 36.40
CA GLY A 154 0.63 -38.58 36.15
C GLY A 154 0.67 -39.48 37.38
N GLN A 155 0.43 -38.97 38.61
CA GLN A 155 0.50 -39.77 39.85
C GLN A 155 -0.86 -40.00 40.55
N THR A 156 -1.98 -39.88 39.85
CA THR A 156 -3.29 -40.31 40.38
C THR A 156 -3.99 -41.21 39.39
N GLU A 157 -3.62 -42.49 39.42
CA GLU A 157 -4.43 -43.64 39.03
C GLU A 157 -3.82 -44.84 39.79
N TYR A 158 -4.46 -45.17 40.92
CA TYR A 158 -4.37 -46.48 41.56
C TYR A 158 -5.76 -47.08 41.49
#